data_AF-A0A1I4SUA2-F1
#
_entry.id   AF-A0A1I4SUA2-F1
#
_cell.length_a   1.000
_cell.length_b   1.000
_cell.length_c   1.000
_cell.angle_alpha   90.00
_cell.angle_beta   90.00
_cell.angle_gamma   90.00
#
_symmetry.space_group_name_H-M   'P 1'
#
loop_
_entity.id
_entity.type
_entity.pdbx_description
1 polymer ?
#
loop_
_entity_poly.entity_id
_entity_poly.type
_entity_poly.pdbx_seq_one_letter_code
_entity_poly.pdbx_strand_id
1 'polypeptide(L)'
;MLQRVVRSTVIDAPIERVWAVLRDFNSHDQWHPAIEASHIEGNERSDQVGCVRSFTLKDGNHIREQLLTLSDRDHRSTYCIVEATVPLQRYVATVTLKPVTDGQRTFWHWESTFSTPPGREAELRDMVSQGVYEAGFEALRRHLRQGADLRPAGSAPMPTALPLPSRRVALRRYGDAGELVAEDAQAPAPREGEVRIRQRAIGLNYIDVYLRRGWVPQMLPVSAAQPGVPGMEAAGSVLDTGPGAGAFLSGDRVAYLGPSPGAYCSVRSVPADWVVRLPPEVDDEVAAALLLKGITADYLLRDLGHVGRGTRLLVHAAAGGVGLLLCAWAKRLGATVLGTVSSEAKARLAREHGCDQVIVTRDYRFADAVQRACGGADVVVDGLGAAAREENLAALARCGHWISLGQASGALPPIEPDALLGKSLSFSRPVVFDYVATPAKLAERADRLWAALAEGTIRVPPIERFSLDAAAQAHGRLESRERTGALVLVA
;
A
#
# COMPACT_ATOMS: atom_id res chain seq x y z
N MET A 1 30.59 -39.25 28.54
CA MET A 1 29.21 -38.93 28.97
C MET A 1 28.53 -38.09 27.89
N LEU A 2 27.22 -38.24 27.70
CA LEU A 2 26.47 -37.38 26.75
C LEU A 2 26.41 -35.96 27.32
N GLN A 3 26.91 -35.00 26.56
CA GLN A 3 26.83 -33.58 26.86
C GLN A 3 25.47 -33.06 26.40
N ARG A 4 24.88 -32.15 27.18
CA ARG A 4 23.64 -31.44 26.83
C ARG A 4 23.89 -29.95 26.94
N VAL A 5 23.59 -29.21 25.88
CA VAL A 5 23.71 -27.74 25.85
C VAL A 5 22.34 -27.16 25.53
N VAL A 6 21.91 -26.19 26.32
CA VAL A 6 20.64 -25.48 26.13
C VAL A 6 20.92 -23.99 26.17
N ARG A 7 20.43 -23.26 25.18
CA ARG A 7 20.51 -21.80 25.10
C ARG A 7 19.18 -21.24 24.61
N SER A 8 18.83 -20.04 25.07
CA SER A 8 17.62 -19.37 24.63
C SER A 8 17.76 -17.87 24.69
N THR A 9 17.01 -17.16 23.86
CA THR A 9 17.00 -15.71 23.85
C THR A 9 15.66 -15.15 23.35
N VAL A 10 15.49 -13.84 23.49
CA VAL A 10 14.37 -13.11 22.86
C VAL A 10 14.92 -12.28 21.69
N ILE A 11 14.26 -12.39 20.55
CA ILE A 11 14.55 -11.63 19.33
C ILE A 11 13.44 -10.60 19.15
N ASP A 12 13.83 -9.34 18.97
CA ASP A 12 12.90 -8.21 18.75
C ASP A 12 12.37 -8.18 17.30
N ALA A 13 11.69 -9.26 16.91
CA ALA A 13 11.00 -9.40 15.63
C ALA A 13 9.84 -10.41 15.75
N PRO A 14 8.78 -10.28 14.92
CA PRO A 14 7.70 -11.26 14.86
C PRO A 14 8.21 -12.66 14.49
N ILE A 15 7.56 -13.69 15.02
CA ILE A 15 7.96 -15.10 14.83
C ILE A 15 8.09 -15.47 13.36
N GLU A 16 7.26 -14.92 12.49
CA GLU A 16 7.29 -15.27 11.06
C GLU A 16 8.53 -14.75 10.35
N ARG A 17 9.07 -13.59 10.77
CA ARG A 17 10.34 -13.08 10.23
C ARG A 17 11.52 -13.89 10.73
N VAL A 18 11.53 -14.25 12.01
CA VAL A 18 12.61 -15.07 12.59
C VAL A 18 12.58 -16.47 11.97
N TRP A 19 11.39 -17.03 11.81
CA TRP A 19 11.21 -18.35 11.21
C TRP A 19 11.57 -18.36 9.74
N ALA A 20 11.24 -17.35 8.95
CA ALA A 20 11.63 -17.29 7.53
C ALA A 20 13.14 -17.50 7.32
N VAL A 21 13.98 -16.93 8.19
CA VAL A 21 15.44 -17.11 8.14
C VAL A 21 15.86 -18.51 8.61
N LEU A 22 15.33 -18.98 9.74
CA LEU A 22 15.74 -20.26 10.35
C LEU A 22 15.12 -21.50 9.68
N ARG A 23 14.02 -21.31 8.95
CA ARG A 23 13.32 -22.33 8.15
C ARG A 23 14.15 -22.72 6.94
N ASP A 24 14.85 -21.78 6.31
CA ASP A 24 15.85 -22.09 5.30
C ASP A 24 17.04 -22.75 5.99
N PHE A 25 17.08 -24.08 5.94
CA PHE A 25 18.14 -24.85 6.57
C PHE A 25 19.51 -24.51 6.00
N ASN A 26 19.65 -23.88 4.81
CA ASN A 26 20.95 -23.51 4.25
C ASN A 26 21.37 -22.07 4.54
N SER A 27 20.54 -21.25 5.18
CA SER A 27 20.75 -19.79 5.23
C SER A 27 21.96 -19.31 6.03
N HIS A 28 22.69 -20.20 6.68
CA HIS A 28 23.65 -19.83 7.71
C HIS A 28 24.83 -18.99 7.22
N ASP A 29 25.31 -19.19 6.01
CA ASP A 29 26.39 -18.37 5.43
C ASP A 29 25.97 -16.91 5.19
N GLN A 30 24.67 -16.64 5.14
CA GLN A 30 24.11 -15.30 4.90
C GLN A 30 24.09 -14.44 6.16
N TRP A 31 24.14 -15.04 7.34
CA TRP A 31 24.00 -14.31 8.61
C TRP A 31 24.98 -14.76 9.69
N HIS A 32 25.34 -16.04 9.76
CA HIS A 32 26.16 -16.59 10.83
C HIS A 32 27.66 -16.33 10.62
N PRO A 33 28.34 -15.57 11.48
CA PRO A 33 29.69 -15.06 11.22
C PRO A 33 30.77 -16.13 11.21
N ALA A 34 30.53 -17.30 11.82
CA ALA A 34 31.47 -18.41 11.83
C ALA A 34 31.50 -19.21 10.53
N ILE A 35 30.48 -19.06 9.67
CA ILE A 35 30.30 -19.87 8.47
C ILE A 35 30.80 -19.08 7.27
N GLU A 36 31.69 -19.70 6.50
CA GLU A 36 32.30 -19.09 5.30
C GLU A 36 31.47 -19.37 4.05
N ALA A 37 31.03 -20.61 3.89
CA ALA A 37 30.21 -21.03 2.76
C ALA A 37 29.30 -22.20 3.18
N SER A 38 28.10 -22.27 2.62
CA SER A 38 27.13 -23.33 2.87
C SER A 38 26.36 -23.72 1.61
N HIS A 39 26.16 -25.01 1.39
CA HIS A 39 25.30 -25.50 0.31
C HIS A 39 24.52 -26.74 0.71
N ILE A 40 23.39 -26.98 0.03
CA ILE A 40 22.64 -28.23 0.12
C ILE A 40 23.19 -29.22 -0.91
N GLU A 41 23.50 -30.43 -0.44
CA GLU A 41 23.95 -31.53 -1.28
C GLU A 41 22.79 -32.06 -2.16
N GLY A 42 23.13 -32.72 -3.27
CA GLY A 42 22.14 -33.41 -4.10
C GLY A 42 21.13 -32.50 -4.81
N ASN A 43 21.35 -31.17 -4.81
CA ASN A 43 20.43 -30.17 -5.37
C ASN A 43 19.01 -30.26 -4.75
N GLU A 44 18.95 -30.69 -3.49
CA GLU A 44 17.70 -30.77 -2.73
C GLU A 44 17.27 -29.39 -2.23
N ARG A 45 16.02 -29.28 -1.79
CA ARG A 45 15.53 -28.04 -1.16
C ARG A 45 16.02 -27.97 0.28
N SER A 46 16.40 -26.77 0.73
CA SER A 46 16.83 -26.56 2.11
C SER A 46 15.73 -26.80 3.13
N ASP A 47 14.45 -26.77 2.75
CA ASP A 47 13.33 -27.09 3.62
C ASP A 47 12.86 -28.55 3.54
N GLN A 48 13.59 -29.40 2.81
CA GLN A 48 13.26 -30.82 2.66
C GLN A 48 13.84 -31.63 3.82
N VAL A 49 12.97 -32.28 4.60
CA VAL A 49 13.41 -33.26 5.60
C VAL A 49 14.24 -34.36 4.93
N GLY A 50 15.40 -34.65 5.50
CA GLY A 50 16.39 -35.56 4.97
C GLY A 50 17.53 -34.88 4.22
N CYS A 51 17.41 -33.59 3.85
CA CYS A 51 18.45 -32.91 3.12
C CYS A 51 19.72 -32.71 3.95
N VAL A 52 20.86 -32.71 3.27
CA VAL A 52 22.17 -32.54 3.88
C VAL A 52 22.73 -31.19 3.49
N ARG A 53 23.00 -30.36 4.49
CA ARG A 53 23.78 -29.15 4.35
C ARG A 53 25.24 -29.44 4.61
N SER A 54 26.11 -28.95 3.74
CA SER A 54 27.56 -29.06 3.84
C SER A 54 28.17 -27.66 3.89
N PHE A 55 28.86 -27.35 4.98
CA PHE A 55 29.39 -26.01 5.21
C PHE A 55 30.78 -26.00 5.82
N THR A 56 31.51 -24.93 5.50
CA THR A 56 32.88 -24.69 5.99
C THR A 56 32.85 -23.55 6.99
N LEU A 57 33.51 -23.76 8.12
CA LEU A 57 33.76 -22.75 9.14
C LEU A 57 35.02 -21.96 8.78
N LYS A 58 35.09 -20.70 9.21
CA LYS A 58 36.22 -19.80 8.92
C LYS A 58 37.58 -20.26 9.48
N ASP A 59 37.57 -21.19 10.41
CA ASP A 59 38.79 -21.83 10.95
C ASP A 59 39.25 -23.03 10.12
N GLY A 60 38.57 -23.31 8.99
CA GLY A 60 38.85 -24.41 8.08
C GLY A 60 38.15 -25.73 8.44
N ASN A 61 37.41 -25.78 9.55
CA ASN A 61 36.62 -26.96 9.90
C ASN A 61 35.45 -27.15 8.94
N HIS A 62 35.09 -28.41 8.68
CA HIS A 62 34.00 -28.78 7.79
C HIS A 62 32.95 -29.59 8.54
N ILE A 63 31.68 -29.30 8.26
CA ILE A 63 30.54 -29.95 8.92
C ILE A 63 29.46 -30.26 7.88
N ARG A 64 28.91 -31.47 7.96
CA ARG A 64 27.72 -31.92 7.25
C ARG A 64 26.62 -32.19 8.25
N GLU A 65 25.48 -31.56 8.04
CA GLU A 65 24.29 -31.71 8.88
C GLU A 65 23.09 -32.17 8.07
N GLN A 66 22.34 -33.11 8.63
CA GLN A 66 21.11 -33.60 8.02
C GLN A 66 19.90 -33.05 8.77
N LEU A 67 18.94 -32.51 8.03
CA LEU A 67 17.65 -32.07 8.58
C LEU A 67 16.78 -33.30 8.91
N LEU A 68 16.47 -33.51 10.19
CA LEU A 68 15.68 -34.66 10.65
C LEU A 68 14.18 -34.36 10.70
N THR A 69 13.80 -33.15 11.08
CA THR A 69 12.39 -32.72 11.14
C THR A 69 12.27 -31.23 10.87
N LEU A 70 11.20 -30.80 10.23
CA LEU A 70 10.81 -29.40 10.07
C LEU A 70 9.30 -29.27 10.25
N SER A 71 8.85 -28.41 11.16
CA SER A 71 7.44 -28.12 11.43
C SER A 71 7.22 -26.61 11.39
N ASP A 72 6.59 -26.15 10.30
CA ASP A 72 6.14 -24.75 10.18
C ASP A 72 5.03 -24.44 11.20
N ARG A 73 4.21 -25.43 11.56
CA ARG A 73 3.16 -25.27 12.56
C ARG A 73 3.73 -24.99 13.96
N ASP A 74 4.79 -25.69 14.33
CA ASP A 74 5.38 -25.59 15.67
C ASP A 74 6.62 -24.68 15.70
N HIS A 75 6.99 -24.08 14.56
CA HIS A 75 8.21 -23.29 14.36
C HIS A 75 9.44 -24.01 14.91
N ARG A 76 9.59 -25.28 14.52
CA ARG A 76 10.56 -26.21 15.09
C ARG A 76 11.31 -26.96 14.01
N SER A 77 12.63 -27.06 14.15
CA SER A 77 13.46 -27.92 13.32
C SER A 77 14.41 -28.75 14.19
N THR A 78 14.76 -29.93 13.71
CA THR A 78 15.74 -30.83 14.36
C THR A 78 16.71 -31.30 13.31
N TYR A 79 17.99 -31.34 13.62
CA TYR A 79 19.06 -31.78 12.71
C TYR A 79 20.14 -32.54 13.48
N CYS A 80 20.95 -33.32 12.77
CA CYS A 80 22.12 -33.99 13.32
C CYS A 80 23.36 -33.70 12.48
N ILE A 81 24.55 -33.84 13.09
CA ILE A 81 25.80 -33.86 12.34
C ILE A 81 26.01 -35.28 11.83
N VAL A 82 26.16 -35.45 10.52
CA VAL A 82 26.47 -36.73 9.87
C VAL A 82 27.98 -36.89 9.64
N GLU A 83 28.70 -35.78 9.49
CA GLU A 83 30.16 -35.76 9.36
C GLU A 83 30.70 -34.41 9.84
N ALA A 84 31.82 -34.40 10.57
CA ALA A 84 32.50 -33.18 10.96
C ALA A 84 33.98 -33.41 11.22
N THR A 85 34.80 -32.40 10.95
CA THR A 85 36.22 -32.37 11.35
C THR A 85 36.38 -32.15 12.86
N VAL A 86 35.37 -31.56 13.50
CA VAL A 86 35.29 -31.38 14.95
C VAL A 86 34.81 -32.67 15.60
N PRO A 87 35.40 -33.14 16.72
CA PRO A 87 35.09 -34.44 17.31
C PRO A 87 33.78 -34.44 18.12
N LEU A 88 32.67 -34.02 17.50
CA LEU A 88 31.32 -34.10 18.02
C LEU A 88 30.66 -35.39 17.50
N GLN A 89 30.40 -36.33 18.39
CA GLN A 89 29.81 -37.62 18.01
C GLN A 89 28.33 -37.67 18.40
N ARG A 90 27.49 -38.28 17.56
CA ARG A 90 26.04 -38.45 17.83
C ARG A 90 25.35 -37.12 18.18
N TYR A 91 25.74 -36.07 17.46
CA TYR A 91 25.22 -34.74 17.69
C TYR A 91 23.80 -34.64 17.14
N VAL A 92 22.86 -34.17 17.97
CA VAL A 92 21.50 -33.83 17.57
C VAL A 92 21.15 -32.50 18.19
N ALA A 93 20.52 -31.62 17.41
CA ALA A 93 20.09 -30.31 17.86
C ALA A 93 18.65 -30.03 17.44
N THR A 94 17.94 -29.26 18.27
CA THR A 94 16.58 -28.79 18.03
C THR A 94 16.52 -27.27 18.21
N VAL A 95 15.97 -26.59 17.21
CA VAL A 95 15.54 -25.19 17.27
C VAL A 95 14.03 -25.18 17.52
N THR A 96 13.55 -24.33 18.43
CA THR A 96 12.11 -24.09 18.64
C THR A 96 11.88 -22.61 18.86
N LEU A 97 10.95 -22.03 18.11
CA LEU A 97 10.50 -20.65 18.30
C LEU A 97 9.13 -20.63 18.96
N LYS A 98 8.89 -19.62 19.81
CA LYS A 98 7.57 -19.33 20.38
C LYS A 98 7.28 -17.83 20.30
N PRO A 99 6.03 -17.42 20.03
CA PRO A 99 5.69 -16.01 20.04
C PRO A 99 5.71 -15.47 21.48
N VAL A 100 6.27 -14.28 21.65
CA VAL A 100 6.13 -13.45 22.85
C VAL A 100 5.11 -12.36 22.52
N THR A 101 3.87 -12.59 22.94
CA THR A 101 2.69 -11.83 22.48
C THR A 101 2.64 -10.41 23.03
N ASP A 102 3.21 -10.17 24.22
CA ASP A 102 3.36 -8.84 24.81
C ASP A 102 4.56 -8.07 24.20
N GLY A 103 4.46 -7.77 22.90
CA GLY A 103 5.44 -6.94 22.19
C GLY A 103 5.88 -7.43 20.81
N GLN A 104 5.19 -8.41 20.19
CA GLN A 104 5.52 -8.92 18.85
C GLN A 104 6.97 -9.42 18.71
N ARG A 105 7.46 -10.12 19.75
CA ARG A 105 8.83 -10.67 19.82
C ARG A 105 8.82 -12.18 19.67
N THR A 106 9.99 -12.77 19.52
CA THR A 106 10.15 -14.22 19.38
C THR A 106 11.07 -14.77 20.46
N PHE A 107 10.60 -15.77 21.20
CA PHE A 107 11.43 -16.58 22.06
C PHE A 107 12.08 -17.68 21.23
N TRP A 108 13.40 -17.65 21.13
CA TRP A 108 14.18 -18.68 20.44
C TRP A 108 14.81 -19.60 21.48
N HIS A 109 14.41 -20.87 21.47
CA HIS A 109 14.99 -21.94 22.25
C HIS A 109 15.81 -22.86 21.36
N TRP A 110 17.00 -23.22 21.82
CA TRP A 110 17.87 -24.14 21.15
C TRP A 110 18.47 -25.15 22.14
N GLU A 111 18.50 -26.41 21.75
CA GLU A 111 19.01 -27.51 22.55
C GLU A 111 19.82 -28.48 21.69
N SER A 112 20.96 -28.96 22.18
CA SER A 112 21.64 -30.12 21.61
C SER A 112 22.09 -31.15 22.63
N THR A 113 22.34 -32.35 22.10
CA THR A 113 23.02 -33.43 22.78
C THR A 113 24.11 -34.02 21.90
N PHE A 114 25.27 -34.32 22.48
CA PHE A 114 26.39 -34.94 21.75
C PHE A 114 27.37 -35.65 22.69
N SER A 115 28.17 -36.55 22.14
CA SER A 115 29.27 -37.24 22.84
C SER A 115 30.60 -36.61 22.44
N THR A 116 31.55 -36.61 23.38
CA THR A 116 32.90 -36.06 23.20
C THR A 116 33.96 -37.12 23.51
N PRO A 117 35.17 -37.00 22.96
CA PRO A 117 36.33 -37.73 23.47
C PRO A 117 36.55 -37.42 24.96
N PRO A 118 37.02 -38.40 25.76
CA PRO A 118 37.36 -38.18 27.15
C PRO A 118 38.39 -37.04 27.32
N GLY A 119 38.14 -36.12 28.23
CA GLY A 119 39.04 -35.00 28.55
C GLY A 119 38.83 -33.73 27.73
N ARG A 120 37.90 -33.72 26.76
CA ARG A 120 37.53 -32.53 25.97
C ARG A 120 36.10 -32.04 26.20
N GLU A 121 35.44 -32.52 27.25
CA GLU A 121 34.03 -32.22 27.54
C GLU A 121 33.78 -30.72 27.71
N ALA A 122 34.60 -30.04 28.51
CA ALA A 122 34.43 -28.61 28.80
C ALA A 122 34.68 -27.75 27.55
N GLU A 123 35.81 -27.98 26.89
CA GLU A 123 36.20 -27.28 25.67
C GLU A 123 35.13 -27.37 24.57
N LEU A 124 34.65 -28.58 24.26
CA LEU A 124 33.66 -28.78 23.20
C LEU A 124 32.27 -28.26 23.60
N ARG A 125 31.93 -28.28 24.90
CA ARG A 125 30.70 -27.68 25.41
C ARG A 125 30.71 -26.16 25.26
N ASP A 126 31.83 -25.52 25.57
CA ASP A 126 32.00 -24.08 25.45
C ASP A 126 32.05 -23.64 23.98
N MET A 127 32.74 -24.39 23.13
CA MET A 127 32.76 -24.17 21.68
C MET A 127 31.35 -24.24 21.08
N VAL A 128 30.56 -25.28 21.38
CA VAL A 128 29.17 -25.40 20.93
C VAL A 128 28.36 -24.22 21.46
N SER A 129 28.39 -23.97 22.77
CA SER A 129 27.60 -22.91 23.42
C SER A 129 27.90 -21.50 22.90
N GLN A 130 29.14 -21.06 23.00
CA GLN A 130 29.52 -19.66 22.79
C GLN A 130 29.95 -19.42 21.34
N GLY A 131 30.81 -20.29 20.81
CA GLY A 131 31.40 -20.14 19.48
C GLY A 131 30.40 -20.30 18.33
N VAL A 132 29.30 -21.01 18.57
CA VAL A 132 28.24 -21.21 17.57
C VAL A 132 26.95 -20.50 17.99
N TYR A 133 26.34 -20.82 19.15
CA TYR A 133 24.96 -20.35 19.41
C TYR A 133 24.85 -18.89 19.82
N GLU A 134 25.60 -18.45 20.82
CA GLU A 134 25.52 -17.05 21.28
C GLU A 134 25.92 -16.09 20.15
N ALA A 135 26.93 -16.47 19.36
CA ALA A 135 27.28 -15.77 18.12
C ALA A 135 26.13 -15.76 17.11
N GLY A 136 25.43 -16.89 16.93
CA GLY A 136 24.25 -16.99 16.05
C GLY A 136 23.08 -16.12 16.47
N PHE A 137 22.79 -16.02 17.77
CA PHE A 137 21.74 -15.13 18.30
C PHE A 137 22.01 -13.66 17.98
N GLU A 138 23.23 -13.18 18.25
CA GLU A 138 23.61 -11.80 17.95
C GLU A 138 23.62 -11.51 16.45
N ALA A 139 24.08 -12.48 15.67
CA ALA A 139 24.15 -12.38 14.23
C ALA A 139 22.77 -12.29 13.58
N LEU A 140 21.82 -13.14 13.99
CA LEU A 140 20.46 -13.08 13.49
C LEU A 140 19.77 -11.76 13.86
N ARG A 141 19.98 -11.24 15.09
CA ARG A 141 19.48 -9.91 15.46
C ARG A 141 19.99 -8.83 14.51
N ARG A 142 21.28 -8.88 14.16
CA ARG A 142 21.89 -7.92 13.24
C ARG A 142 21.30 -8.05 11.84
N HIS A 143 21.15 -9.27 11.34
CA HIS A 143 20.61 -9.57 10.02
C HIS A 143 19.17 -9.04 9.86
N LEU A 144 18.29 -9.30 10.85
CA LEU A 144 16.89 -8.84 10.83
C LEU A 144 16.74 -7.32 10.94
N ARG A 145 17.64 -6.63 11.68
CA ARG A 145 17.65 -5.16 11.78
C ARG A 145 18.06 -4.47 10.49
N GLN A 146 18.88 -5.12 9.66
CA GLN A 146 19.38 -4.57 8.40
C GLN A 146 18.42 -4.79 7.22
N GLY A 147 17.30 -5.51 7.43
CA GLY A 147 16.37 -5.87 6.36
C GLY A 147 16.98 -6.80 5.30
N ALA A 148 18.09 -7.47 5.63
CA ALA A 148 18.80 -8.37 4.72
C ALA A 148 18.02 -9.68 4.49
N ASP A 149 17.12 -10.04 5.41
CA ASP A 149 16.12 -11.12 5.28
C ASP A 149 15.10 -10.85 4.15
N LEU A 150 15.07 -9.62 3.63
CA LEU A 150 14.20 -9.21 2.53
C LEU A 150 14.89 -9.32 1.16
N ARG A 151 16.16 -9.76 1.10
CA ARG A 151 16.85 -10.09 -0.15
C ARG A 151 16.72 -11.60 -0.41
N PRO A 152 16.24 -12.04 -1.58
CA PRO A 152 16.14 -13.46 -1.85
C PRO A 152 17.55 -14.06 -1.98
N ALA A 153 17.87 -15.04 -1.13
CA ALA A 153 18.89 -16.02 -1.43
C ALA A 153 18.46 -16.80 -2.68
N GLY A 154 19.41 -17.04 -3.59
CA GLY A 154 19.16 -17.57 -4.94
C GLY A 154 18.20 -18.76 -4.94
N SER A 155 16.92 -18.49 -5.23
CA SER A 155 15.95 -19.52 -5.53
C SER A 155 16.08 -19.85 -7.02
N ALA A 156 16.21 -21.13 -7.34
CA ALA A 156 15.75 -21.63 -8.64
C ALA A 156 14.36 -21.04 -8.93
N PRO A 157 14.03 -20.71 -10.20
CA PRO A 157 12.78 -20.03 -10.51
C PRO A 157 11.61 -20.81 -9.90
N MET A 158 10.93 -20.17 -8.95
CA MET A 158 9.61 -20.57 -8.48
C MET A 158 8.78 -20.95 -9.72
N PRO A 159 8.04 -22.08 -9.72
CA PRO A 159 7.10 -22.34 -10.80
C PRO A 159 6.23 -21.10 -10.98
N THR A 160 6.24 -20.56 -12.20
CA THR A 160 5.57 -19.31 -12.55
C THR A 160 4.14 -19.38 -12.03
N ALA A 161 3.77 -18.48 -11.12
CA ALA A 161 2.43 -18.46 -10.55
C ALA A 161 1.41 -18.51 -11.69
N LEU A 162 0.46 -19.44 -11.66
CA LEU A 162 -0.48 -19.62 -12.77
C LEU A 162 -1.42 -18.39 -12.87
N PRO A 163 -1.92 -18.07 -14.08
CA PRO A 163 -3.02 -17.13 -14.22
C PRO A 163 -4.21 -17.54 -13.35
N LEU A 164 -4.88 -16.56 -12.74
CA LEU A 164 -6.06 -16.80 -11.92
C LEU A 164 -7.32 -16.27 -12.63
N PRO A 165 -8.46 -16.97 -12.50
CA PRO A 165 -9.74 -16.42 -12.93
C PRO A 165 -10.00 -15.06 -12.28
N SER A 166 -10.48 -14.11 -13.08
CA SER A 166 -10.89 -12.80 -12.61
C SER A 166 -12.19 -12.41 -13.30
N ARG A 167 -13.12 -11.83 -12.56
CA ARG A 167 -14.21 -11.04 -13.15
C ARG A 167 -13.66 -9.67 -13.49
N ARG A 168 -14.03 -9.04 -14.61
CA ARG A 168 -13.65 -7.65 -14.93
C ARG A 168 -14.77 -6.89 -15.61
N VAL A 169 -14.75 -5.58 -15.51
CA VAL A 169 -15.61 -4.69 -16.31
C VAL A 169 -14.75 -3.90 -17.28
N ALA A 170 -15.05 -4.04 -18.56
CA ALA A 170 -14.31 -3.42 -19.63
C ALA A 170 -15.22 -2.61 -20.57
N LEU A 171 -14.62 -1.74 -21.38
CA LEU A 171 -15.28 -1.03 -22.48
C LEU A 171 -14.49 -1.22 -23.77
N ARG A 172 -15.20 -1.35 -24.90
CA ARG A 172 -14.62 -1.54 -26.25
C ARG A 172 -14.69 -0.29 -27.13
N ARG A 173 -15.43 0.72 -26.69
CA ARG A 173 -15.51 2.05 -27.26
C ARG A 173 -15.84 3.05 -26.14
N TYR A 174 -15.44 4.30 -26.32
CA TYR A 174 -15.81 5.35 -25.38
C TYR A 174 -17.31 5.66 -25.47
N GLY A 175 -17.91 6.06 -24.35
CA GLY A 175 -19.32 6.41 -24.35
C GLY A 175 -19.92 6.65 -22.98
N ASP A 176 -21.24 6.45 -22.92
CA ASP A 176 -22.01 6.52 -21.68
C ASP A 176 -21.72 5.32 -20.77
N ALA A 177 -22.42 5.25 -19.63
CA ALA A 177 -22.21 4.20 -18.65
C ALA A 177 -22.56 2.78 -19.18
N GLY A 178 -23.38 2.67 -20.23
CA GLY A 178 -23.80 1.40 -20.83
C GLY A 178 -22.68 0.69 -21.60
N GLU A 179 -21.56 1.37 -21.88
CA GLU A 179 -20.37 0.76 -22.49
C GLU A 179 -19.55 -0.09 -21.51
N LEU A 180 -19.85 -0.02 -20.21
CA LEU A 180 -19.21 -0.83 -19.17
C LEU A 180 -19.85 -2.22 -19.12
N VAL A 181 -19.12 -3.22 -19.61
CA VAL A 181 -19.59 -4.60 -19.71
C VAL A 181 -18.75 -5.52 -18.84
N ALA A 182 -19.42 -6.28 -17.98
CA ALA A 182 -18.78 -7.31 -17.16
C ALA A 182 -18.51 -8.58 -17.98
N GLU A 183 -17.28 -9.08 -17.91
CA GLU A 183 -16.84 -10.28 -18.61
C GLU A 183 -15.85 -11.09 -17.75
N ASP A 184 -15.75 -12.38 -18.05
CA ASP A 184 -14.75 -13.24 -17.41
C ASP A 184 -13.39 -13.02 -18.07
N ALA A 185 -12.34 -13.06 -17.25
CA ALA A 185 -10.98 -12.81 -17.64
C ALA A 185 -10.00 -13.66 -16.82
N GLN A 186 -8.72 -13.50 -17.12
CA GLN A 186 -7.62 -14.11 -16.38
C GLN A 186 -6.66 -13.01 -15.93
N ALA A 187 -6.31 -13.03 -14.64
CA ALA A 187 -5.24 -12.21 -14.08
C ALA A 187 -3.92 -12.98 -14.24
N PRO A 188 -2.95 -12.48 -15.02
CA PRO A 188 -1.67 -13.16 -15.20
C PRO A 188 -0.89 -13.26 -13.88
N ALA A 189 0.18 -14.03 -13.87
CA ALA A 189 1.18 -14.00 -12.80
C ALA A 189 1.71 -12.56 -12.60
N PRO A 190 2.04 -12.13 -11.38
CA PRO A 190 2.76 -10.86 -11.18
C PRO A 190 4.13 -10.94 -11.84
N ARG A 191 4.51 -9.87 -12.55
CA ARG A 191 5.85 -9.70 -13.12
C ARG A 191 6.84 -9.26 -12.04
N GLU A 192 8.11 -9.15 -12.40
CA GLU A 192 9.13 -8.53 -11.55
C GLU A 192 8.65 -7.14 -11.07
N GLY A 193 8.78 -6.90 -9.76
CA GLY A 193 8.33 -5.69 -9.10
C GLY A 193 6.82 -5.56 -8.90
N GLU A 194 6.01 -6.56 -9.28
CA GLU A 194 4.56 -6.52 -9.11
C GLU A 194 4.06 -7.38 -7.95
N VAL A 195 2.92 -6.99 -7.40
CA VAL A 195 2.13 -7.78 -6.45
C VAL A 195 0.77 -8.08 -7.04
N ARG A 196 0.29 -9.31 -6.90
CA ARG A 196 -1.06 -9.70 -7.34
C ARG A 196 -2.02 -9.63 -6.16
N ILE A 197 -3.09 -8.86 -6.33
CA ILE A 197 -4.04 -8.54 -5.28
C ILE A 197 -5.40 -9.13 -5.63
N ARG A 198 -6.02 -9.84 -4.69
CA ARG A 198 -7.47 -10.11 -4.71
C ARG A 198 -8.17 -8.89 -4.15
N GLN A 199 -8.82 -8.17 -5.05
CA GLN A 199 -9.51 -6.94 -4.70
C GLN A 199 -10.83 -7.30 -4.03
N ARG A 200 -11.17 -6.57 -2.97
CA ARG A 200 -12.44 -6.72 -2.25
C ARG A 200 -13.31 -5.49 -2.42
N ALA A 201 -12.69 -4.32 -2.46
CA ALA A 201 -13.36 -3.06 -2.72
C ALA A 201 -12.55 -2.22 -3.71
N ILE A 202 -13.23 -1.60 -4.67
CA ILE A 202 -12.65 -0.79 -5.73
C ILE A 202 -13.23 0.62 -5.63
N GLY A 203 -12.38 1.62 -5.61
CA GLY A 203 -12.79 3.01 -5.49
C GLY A 203 -13.38 3.53 -6.81
N LEU A 204 -14.62 4.02 -6.78
CA LEU A 204 -15.22 4.70 -7.92
C LEU A 204 -14.96 6.22 -7.81
N ASN A 205 -14.23 6.75 -8.79
CA ASN A 205 -13.76 8.12 -8.84
C ASN A 205 -14.22 8.83 -10.13
N TYR A 206 -14.35 10.17 -10.12
CA TYR A 206 -14.84 10.90 -11.30
C TYR A 206 -13.88 10.82 -12.50
N ILE A 207 -12.58 10.57 -12.25
CA ILE A 207 -11.61 10.26 -13.31
C ILE A 207 -12.02 9.01 -14.12
N ASP A 208 -12.72 8.06 -13.52
CA ASP A 208 -13.19 6.87 -14.23
C ASP A 208 -14.24 7.23 -15.30
N VAL A 209 -15.03 8.27 -15.06
CA VAL A 209 -15.96 8.84 -16.06
C VAL A 209 -15.19 9.51 -17.19
N TYR A 210 -14.09 10.22 -16.89
CA TYR A 210 -13.23 10.82 -17.91
C TYR A 210 -12.57 9.77 -18.80
N LEU A 211 -12.10 8.67 -18.20
CA LEU A 211 -11.53 7.52 -18.91
C LEU A 211 -12.58 6.86 -19.81
N ARG A 212 -13.76 6.56 -19.27
CA ARG A 212 -14.86 5.92 -20.02
C ARG A 212 -15.38 6.79 -21.17
N ARG A 213 -15.47 8.10 -20.98
CA ARG A 213 -15.91 9.06 -22.01
C ARG A 213 -14.82 9.41 -23.04
N GLY A 214 -13.59 8.90 -22.87
CA GLY A 214 -12.49 9.15 -23.81
C GLY A 214 -11.94 10.58 -23.75
N TRP A 215 -12.04 11.25 -22.61
CA TRP A 215 -11.52 12.62 -22.43
C TRP A 215 -10.01 12.65 -22.18
N VAL A 216 -9.44 11.53 -21.76
CA VAL A 216 -8.01 11.31 -21.57
C VAL A 216 -7.59 10.00 -22.26
N PRO A 217 -7.74 9.91 -23.60
CA PRO A 217 -7.57 8.66 -24.35
C PRO A 217 -6.15 8.10 -24.28
N GLN A 218 -5.15 8.95 -24.01
CA GLN A 218 -3.77 8.53 -23.76
C GLN A 218 -3.60 7.69 -22.48
N MET A 219 -4.52 7.85 -21.53
CA MET A 219 -4.46 7.16 -20.22
C MET A 219 -5.22 5.83 -20.24
N LEU A 220 -6.33 5.77 -20.98
CA LEU A 220 -7.04 4.52 -21.24
C LEU A 220 -7.33 4.39 -22.74
N PRO A 221 -6.38 3.89 -23.53
CA PRO A 221 -6.62 3.58 -24.94
C PRO A 221 -7.66 2.48 -25.06
N VAL A 222 -8.71 2.72 -25.86
CA VAL A 222 -9.81 1.77 -26.08
C VAL A 222 -10.00 1.51 -27.58
N SER A 223 -10.09 0.23 -27.93
CA SER A 223 -10.56 -0.20 -29.25
C SER A 223 -11.33 -1.52 -29.14
N ALA A 224 -11.98 -1.93 -30.23
CA ALA A 224 -12.70 -3.21 -30.27
C ALA A 224 -11.80 -4.42 -29.95
N ALA A 225 -10.54 -4.38 -30.41
CA ALA A 225 -9.54 -5.42 -30.19
C ALA A 225 -8.80 -5.28 -28.84
N GLN A 226 -8.79 -4.09 -28.26
CA GLN A 226 -8.13 -3.79 -26.98
C GLN A 226 -9.12 -3.12 -26.02
N PRO A 227 -9.89 -3.91 -25.26
CA PRO A 227 -10.80 -3.37 -24.26
C PRO A 227 -10.04 -2.61 -23.18
N GLY A 228 -10.54 -1.43 -22.81
CA GLY A 228 -10.04 -0.71 -21.64
C GLY A 228 -10.73 -1.20 -20.37
N VAL A 229 -9.99 -1.27 -19.26
CA VAL A 229 -10.53 -1.55 -17.92
C VAL A 229 -10.32 -0.29 -17.07
N PRO A 230 -11.39 0.40 -16.62
CA PRO A 230 -11.27 1.60 -15.79
C PRO A 230 -10.82 1.30 -14.36
N GLY A 231 -10.68 2.37 -13.58
CA GLY A 231 -10.45 2.32 -12.14
C GLY A 231 -9.00 2.49 -11.75
N MET A 232 -8.77 3.37 -10.78
CA MET A 232 -7.45 3.87 -10.39
C MET A 232 -7.02 3.44 -8.98
N GLU A 233 -7.93 2.85 -8.22
CA GLU A 233 -7.79 2.61 -6.78
C GLU A 233 -8.58 1.37 -6.37
N ALA A 234 -7.99 0.54 -5.51
CA ALA A 234 -8.69 -0.55 -4.84
C ALA A 234 -7.97 -0.97 -3.56
N ALA A 235 -8.65 -1.81 -2.78
CA ALA A 235 -8.16 -2.44 -1.57
C ALA A 235 -8.48 -3.94 -1.56
N GLY A 236 -7.63 -4.71 -0.88
CA GLY A 236 -7.80 -6.15 -0.76
C GLY A 236 -6.61 -6.84 -0.10
N SER A 237 -6.36 -8.09 -0.49
CA SER A 237 -5.28 -8.90 0.06
C SER A 237 -4.30 -9.35 -1.00
N VAL A 238 -3.00 -9.30 -0.69
CA VAL A 238 -1.94 -9.86 -1.55
C VAL A 238 -2.13 -11.38 -1.67
N LEU A 239 -2.06 -11.90 -2.89
CA LEU A 239 -2.10 -13.33 -3.19
C LEU A 239 -0.70 -13.89 -3.34
N ASP A 240 0.11 -13.24 -4.17
CA ASP A 240 1.49 -13.59 -4.47
C ASP A 240 2.21 -12.37 -5.05
N THR A 241 3.54 -12.48 -5.13
CA THR A 241 4.44 -11.41 -5.55
C THR A 241 5.37 -11.91 -6.63
N GLY A 242 5.70 -11.05 -7.58
CA GLY A 242 6.79 -11.33 -8.52
C GLY A 242 8.16 -11.10 -7.87
N PRO A 243 9.25 -11.49 -8.54
CA PRO A 243 10.60 -11.20 -8.08
C PRO A 243 10.80 -9.71 -7.79
N GLY A 244 11.57 -9.35 -6.76
CA GLY A 244 11.85 -7.94 -6.44
C GLY A 244 10.74 -7.19 -5.69
N ALA A 245 9.54 -7.78 -5.49
CA ALA A 245 8.44 -7.20 -4.71
C ALA A 245 8.39 -7.69 -3.25
N GLY A 246 9.55 -8.08 -2.67
CA GLY A 246 9.67 -8.73 -1.35
C GLY A 246 9.24 -7.90 -0.13
N ALA A 247 8.87 -6.64 -0.34
CA ALA A 247 8.28 -5.80 0.70
C ALA A 247 6.84 -6.21 1.07
N PHE A 248 6.21 -7.10 0.30
CA PHE A 248 4.86 -7.62 0.52
C PHE A 248 4.84 -9.15 0.58
N LEU A 249 3.93 -9.69 1.39
CA LEU A 249 3.73 -11.11 1.64
C LEU A 249 2.28 -11.48 1.35
N SER A 250 2.04 -12.74 0.98
CA SER A 250 0.68 -13.27 0.82
C SER A 250 -0.13 -13.07 2.09
N GLY A 251 -1.38 -12.65 1.94
CA GLY A 251 -2.29 -12.35 3.04
C GLY A 251 -2.22 -10.91 3.56
N ASP A 252 -1.19 -10.14 3.19
CA ASP A 252 -1.10 -8.72 3.57
C ASP A 252 -2.33 -7.95 3.09
N ARG A 253 -2.94 -7.18 4.00
CA ARG A 253 -4.01 -6.23 3.67
C ARG A 253 -3.39 -4.97 3.10
N VAL A 254 -3.78 -4.64 1.88
CA VAL A 254 -3.19 -3.55 1.11
C VAL A 254 -4.25 -2.74 0.39
N ALA A 255 -3.91 -1.48 0.11
CA ALA A 255 -4.59 -0.67 -0.89
C ALA A 255 -3.57 -0.07 -1.84
N TYR A 256 -4.03 0.35 -3.01
CA TYR A 256 -3.17 1.01 -3.98
C TYR A 256 -3.93 2.11 -4.69
N LEU A 257 -3.17 3.08 -5.20
CA LEU A 257 -3.60 3.98 -6.24
C LEU A 257 -2.43 4.17 -7.21
N GLY A 258 -2.68 4.22 -8.52
CA GLY A 258 -1.57 4.32 -9.46
C GLY A 258 -1.99 4.84 -10.83
N PRO A 259 -1.04 5.26 -11.67
CA PRO A 259 -1.30 5.96 -12.94
C PRO A 259 -1.89 5.05 -14.02
N SER A 260 -1.84 3.73 -13.85
CA SER A 260 -2.36 2.76 -14.81
C SER A 260 -3.77 2.29 -14.42
N PRO A 261 -4.81 2.66 -15.20
CA PRO A 261 -6.16 2.15 -14.99
C PRO A 261 -6.22 0.63 -15.09
N GLY A 262 -7.19 0.03 -14.40
CA GLY A 262 -7.42 -1.41 -14.46
C GLY A 262 -8.10 -1.99 -13.22
N ALA A 263 -8.52 -1.15 -12.26
CA ALA A 263 -9.02 -1.61 -10.98
C ALA A 263 -10.37 -2.31 -11.06
N TYR A 264 -11.12 -2.20 -12.17
CA TYR A 264 -12.45 -2.81 -12.28
C TYR A 264 -12.34 -4.31 -12.61
N CYS A 265 -11.78 -5.07 -11.68
CA CYS A 265 -11.62 -6.52 -11.75
C CYS A 265 -11.56 -7.14 -10.35
N SER A 266 -11.73 -8.46 -10.21
CA SER A 266 -11.61 -9.12 -8.91
C SER A 266 -10.17 -9.49 -8.54
N VAL A 267 -9.28 -9.67 -9.52
CA VAL A 267 -7.86 -9.94 -9.30
C VAL A 267 -7.01 -9.16 -10.30
N ARG A 268 -5.95 -8.49 -9.84
CA ARG A 268 -4.94 -7.89 -10.73
C ARG A 268 -3.55 -7.81 -10.11
N SER A 269 -2.55 -7.75 -10.97
CA SER A 269 -1.19 -7.37 -10.61
C SER A 269 -0.99 -5.87 -10.73
N VAL A 270 -0.26 -5.29 -9.79
CA VAL A 270 0.11 -3.87 -9.76
C VAL A 270 1.57 -3.73 -9.35
N PRO A 271 2.31 -2.71 -9.83
CA PRO A 271 3.68 -2.48 -9.35
C PRO A 271 3.66 -2.17 -7.85
N ALA A 272 4.55 -2.83 -7.11
CA ALA A 272 4.65 -2.76 -5.65
C ALA A 272 4.83 -1.32 -5.13
N ASP A 273 5.46 -0.46 -5.92
CA ASP A 273 5.72 0.95 -5.61
C ASP A 273 4.44 1.79 -5.41
N TRP A 274 3.31 1.32 -5.92
CA TRP A 274 2.00 2.00 -5.82
C TRP A 274 1.12 1.43 -4.69
N VAL A 275 1.66 0.50 -3.90
CA VAL A 275 0.91 -0.26 -2.90
C VAL A 275 1.28 0.21 -1.51
N VAL A 276 0.29 0.35 -0.64
CA VAL A 276 0.45 0.66 0.78
C VAL A 276 -0.22 -0.40 1.64
N ARG A 277 0.37 -0.71 2.79
CA ARG A 277 -0.23 -1.59 3.79
C ARG A 277 -1.37 -0.85 4.49
N LEU A 278 -2.46 -1.57 4.76
CA LEU A 278 -3.56 -1.02 5.53
C LEU A 278 -3.31 -1.22 7.03
N PRO A 279 -3.54 -0.20 7.86
CA PRO A 279 -3.64 -0.39 9.30
C PRO A 279 -4.74 -1.40 9.64
N PRO A 280 -4.60 -2.20 10.72
CA PRO A 280 -5.59 -3.20 11.10
C PRO A 280 -7.02 -2.65 11.24
N GLU A 281 -7.16 -1.40 11.68
CA GLU A 281 -8.41 -0.72 11.98
C GLU A 281 -9.14 -0.17 10.74
N VAL A 282 -8.47 -0.12 9.58
CA VAL A 282 -9.04 0.45 8.35
C VAL A 282 -9.61 -0.67 7.50
N ASP A 283 -10.94 -0.72 7.33
CA ASP A 283 -11.61 -1.68 6.45
C ASP A 283 -11.31 -1.45 4.96
N ASP A 284 -11.37 -2.52 4.15
CA ASP A 284 -11.01 -2.47 2.72
C ASP A 284 -11.91 -1.48 1.94
N GLU A 285 -13.21 -1.42 2.25
CA GLU A 285 -14.13 -0.47 1.63
C GLU A 285 -13.84 0.98 2.03
N VAL A 286 -13.41 1.21 3.27
CA VAL A 286 -13.01 2.53 3.76
C VAL A 286 -11.74 2.97 3.03
N ALA A 287 -10.77 2.07 2.89
CA ALA A 287 -9.56 2.33 2.12
C ALA A 287 -9.87 2.67 0.65
N ALA A 288 -10.70 1.87 -0.03
CA ALA A 288 -11.12 2.12 -1.40
C ALA A 288 -12.00 3.39 -1.56
N ALA A 289 -12.69 3.80 -0.50
CA ALA A 289 -13.43 5.05 -0.50
C ALA A 289 -12.52 6.27 -0.33
N LEU A 290 -11.39 6.14 0.37
CA LEU A 290 -10.62 7.27 0.89
C LEU A 290 -9.23 7.47 0.28
N LEU A 291 -8.47 6.44 -0.09
CA LEU A 291 -7.03 6.57 -0.35
C LEU A 291 -6.70 7.64 -1.42
N LEU A 292 -7.25 7.54 -2.63
CA LEU A 292 -7.04 8.49 -3.73
C LEU A 292 -7.55 9.89 -3.37
N LYS A 293 -8.74 9.97 -2.76
CA LYS A 293 -9.39 11.25 -2.43
C LYS A 293 -8.68 11.96 -1.28
N GLY A 294 -8.20 11.20 -0.31
CA GLY A 294 -7.48 11.67 0.87
C GLY A 294 -6.07 12.12 0.52
N ILE A 295 -5.33 11.34 -0.27
CA ILE A 295 -4.04 11.79 -0.82
C ILE A 295 -4.22 13.04 -1.67
N THR A 296 -5.30 13.10 -2.46
CA THR A 296 -5.65 14.29 -3.22
C THR A 296 -5.86 15.50 -2.30
N ALA A 297 -6.65 15.35 -1.23
CA ALA A 297 -6.85 16.42 -0.26
C ALA A 297 -5.53 16.85 0.43
N ASP A 298 -4.67 15.90 0.80
CA ASP A 298 -3.40 16.17 1.48
C ASP A 298 -2.48 17.07 0.64
N TYR A 299 -2.21 16.72 -0.63
CA TYR A 299 -1.30 17.51 -1.45
C TYR A 299 -1.90 18.88 -1.85
N LEU A 300 -3.22 18.95 -2.06
CA LEU A 300 -3.88 20.22 -2.37
C LEU A 300 -3.77 21.20 -1.21
N LEU A 301 -3.95 20.73 0.02
CA LEU A 301 -3.87 21.59 1.19
C LEU A 301 -2.43 21.97 1.52
N ARG A 302 -1.48 21.03 1.45
CA ARG A 302 -0.11 21.27 1.94
C ARG A 302 0.82 21.83 0.88
N ASP A 303 0.82 21.25 -0.31
CA ASP A 303 1.83 21.54 -1.34
C ASP A 303 1.41 22.68 -2.26
N LEU A 304 0.14 22.73 -2.67
CA LEU A 304 -0.35 23.76 -3.59
C LEU A 304 -1.01 24.92 -2.88
N GLY A 305 -1.86 24.63 -1.89
CA GLY A 305 -2.62 25.65 -1.18
C GLY A 305 -1.88 26.25 0.02
N HIS A 306 -0.83 25.60 0.51
CA HIS A 306 -0.12 25.97 1.75
C HIS A 306 -1.07 26.39 2.88
N VAL A 307 -2.14 25.62 3.04
CA VAL A 307 -3.30 25.95 3.89
C VAL A 307 -2.91 25.86 5.36
N GLY A 308 -3.22 26.92 6.10
CA GLY A 308 -3.01 27.00 7.53
C GLY A 308 -3.90 28.04 8.19
N ARG A 309 -3.50 28.48 9.39
CA ARG A 309 -4.25 29.48 10.16
C ARG A 309 -4.38 30.77 9.35
N GLY A 310 -5.63 31.20 9.13
CA GLY A 310 -5.95 32.45 8.43
C GLY A 310 -6.09 32.32 6.91
N THR A 311 -5.78 31.17 6.31
CA THR A 311 -6.05 30.92 4.88
C THR A 311 -7.56 30.92 4.62
N ARG A 312 -8.02 31.63 3.58
CA ARG A 312 -9.40 31.59 3.08
C ARG A 312 -9.47 30.62 1.90
N LEU A 313 -10.05 29.45 2.11
CA LEU A 313 -10.13 28.38 1.11
C LEU A 313 -11.55 28.29 0.54
N LEU A 314 -11.70 28.35 -0.78
CA LEU A 314 -12.95 28.03 -1.47
C LEU A 314 -12.88 26.61 -2.05
N VAL A 315 -13.83 25.75 -1.67
CA VAL A 315 -13.94 24.37 -2.13
C VAL A 315 -15.20 24.18 -2.98
N HIS A 316 -15.02 23.87 -4.26
CA HIS A 316 -16.16 23.51 -5.10
C HIS A 316 -16.63 22.08 -4.87
N ALA A 317 -17.92 21.84 -5.07
CA ALA A 317 -18.56 20.56 -4.76
C ALA A 317 -18.22 20.09 -3.33
N ALA A 318 -18.37 20.98 -2.35
CA ALA A 318 -17.93 20.77 -0.96
C ALA A 318 -18.56 19.55 -0.26
N ALA A 319 -19.70 19.05 -0.76
CA ALA A 319 -20.36 17.83 -0.28
C ALA A 319 -19.99 16.55 -1.07
N GLY A 320 -19.05 16.64 -2.01
CA GLY A 320 -18.53 15.53 -2.80
C GLY A 320 -17.39 14.80 -2.09
N GLY A 321 -16.90 13.71 -2.71
CA GLY A 321 -15.91 12.82 -2.10
C GLY A 321 -14.62 13.52 -1.65
N VAL A 322 -14.01 14.36 -2.51
CA VAL A 322 -12.81 15.14 -2.14
C VAL A 322 -13.20 16.38 -1.32
N GLY A 323 -14.34 17.03 -1.65
CA GLY A 323 -14.77 18.26 -1.01
C GLY A 323 -14.98 18.13 0.50
N LEU A 324 -15.57 17.02 0.96
CA LEU A 324 -15.78 16.75 2.39
C LEU A 324 -14.44 16.61 3.14
N LEU A 325 -13.46 15.95 2.51
CA LEU A 325 -12.12 15.76 3.09
C LEU A 325 -11.38 17.10 3.17
N LEU A 326 -11.44 17.91 2.11
CA LEU A 326 -10.85 19.25 2.08
C LEU A 326 -11.44 20.14 3.17
N CYS A 327 -12.77 20.17 3.32
CA CYS A 327 -13.41 21.00 4.34
C CYS A 327 -12.95 20.61 5.75
N ALA A 328 -12.98 19.32 6.07
CA ALA A 328 -12.69 18.85 7.42
C ALA A 328 -11.21 19.06 7.77
N TRP A 329 -10.32 18.75 6.83
CA TRP A 329 -8.88 18.82 7.05
C TRP A 329 -8.38 20.26 7.03
N ALA A 330 -8.86 21.11 6.12
CA ALA A 330 -8.54 22.54 6.11
C ALA A 330 -9.00 23.24 7.41
N LYS A 331 -10.19 22.87 7.91
CA LYS A 331 -10.69 23.41 9.18
C LYS A 331 -9.78 23.07 10.35
N ARG A 332 -9.29 21.83 10.42
CA ARG A 332 -8.31 21.38 11.41
C ARG A 332 -6.98 22.14 11.31
N LEU A 333 -6.57 22.54 10.11
CA LEU A 333 -5.38 23.36 9.86
C LEU A 333 -5.58 24.85 10.22
N GLY A 334 -6.79 25.26 10.60
CA GLY A 334 -7.10 26.64 11.03
C GLY A 334 -7.53 27.57 9.90
N ALA A 335 -7.86 27.04 8.73
CA ALA A 335 -8.39 27.81 7.62
C ALA A 335 -9.84 28.25 7.86
N THR A 336 -10.25 29.31 7.16
CA THR A 336 -11.66 29.65 6.95
C THR A 336 -12.11 28.99 5.65
N VAL A 337 -13.08 28.10 5.74
CA VAL A 337 -13.52 27.29 4.60
C VAL A 337 -14.83 27.80 4.05
N LEU A 338 -14.83 28.18 2.78
CA LEU A 338 -16.02 28.45 1.99
C LEU A 338 -16.25 27.29 1.04
N GLY A 339 -17.51 26.99 0.72
CA GLY A 339 -17.82 25.89 -0.18
C GLY A 339 -19.01 26.17 -1.07
N THR A 340 -18.98 25.66 -2.30
CA THR A 340 -20.16 25.68 -3.18
C THR A 340 -20.81 24.31 -3.28
N VAL A 341 -22.14 24.29 -3.27
CA VAL A 341 -22.97 23.08 -3.40
C VAL A 341 -24.23 23.34 -4.22
N SER A 342 -24.89 22.28 -4.67
CA SER A 342 -26.08 22.36 -5.55
C SER A 342 -27.42 22.32 -4.82
N SER A 343 -27.44 22.12 -3.50
CA SER A 343 -28.66 22.02 -2.68
C SER A 343 -28.40 22.29 -1.20
N GLU A 344 -29.46 22.63 -0.46
CA GLU A 344 -29.40 22.83 1.00
C GLU A 344 -29.06 21.55 1.78
N ALA A 345 -29.50 20.38 1.31
CA ALA A 345 -29.14 19.11 1.95
C ALA A 345 -27.62 18.89 1.91
N LYS A 346 -26.98 19.21 0.79
CA LYS A 346 -25.52 19.19 0.65
C LYS A 346 -24.85 20.29 1.48
N ALA A 347 -25.51 21.44 1.64
CA ALA A 347 -24.98 22.51 2.47
C ALA A 347 -24.89 22.12 3.94
N ARG A 348 -25.90 21.41 4.47
CA ARG A 348 -25.85 20.85 5.83
C ARG A 348 -24.66 19.90 6.00
N LEU A 349 -24.50 18.95 5.07
CA LEU A 349 -23.40 18.01 5.11
C LEU A 349 -22.02 18.70 5.05
N ALA A 350 -21.86 19.70 4.18
CA ALA A 350 -20.61 20.46 4.09
C ALA A 350 -20.28 21.21 5.40
N ARG A 351 -21.30 21.81 6.07
CA ARG A 351 -21.12 22.47 7.37
C ARG A 351 -20.71 21.48 8.48
N GLU A 352 -21.33 20.30 8.50
CA GLU A 352 -20.96 19.21 9.43
C GLU A 352 -19.49 18.77 9.28
N HIS A 353 -18.91 18.99 8.09
CA HIS A 353 -17.53 18.67 7.76
C HIS A 353 -16.62 19.91 7.77
N GLY A 354 -16.97 20.96 8.50
CA GLY A 354 -16.07 22.09 8.76
C GLY A 354 -16.09 23.21 7.72
N CYS A 355 -17.06 23.22 6.79
CA CYS A 355 -17.28 24.36 5.91
C CYS A 355 -17.98 25.49 6.68
N ASP A 356 -17.28 26.62 6.87
CA ASP A 356 -17.77 27.78 7.64
C ASP A 356 -18.92 28.50 6.91
N GLN A 357 -18.78 28.67 5.59
CA GLN A 357 -19.78 29.33 4.77
C GLN A 357 -20.07 28.53 3.51
N VAL A 358 -21.36 28.24 3.28
CA VAL A 358 -21.78 27.47 2.12
C VAL A 358 -22.63 28.33 1.20
N ILE A 359 -22.27 28.34 -0.08
CA ILE A 359 -22.98 29.01 -1.16
C ILE A 359 -23.73 27.94 -1.95
N VAL A 360 -25.06 28.00 -1.91
CA VAL A 360 -25.93 27.11 -2.69
C VAL A 360 -26.18 27.74 -4.06
N THR A 361 -25.61 27.17 -5.11
CA THR A 361 -25.73 27.67 -6.49
C THR A 361 -25.80 26.51 -7.49
N ARG A 362 -26.55 26.72 -8.58
CA ARG A 362 -26.66 25.79 -9.72
C ARG A 362 -26.24 26.41 -11.05
N ASP A 363 -26.18 27.73 -11.10
CA ASP A 363 -25.80 28.55 -12.25
C ASP A 363 -24.34 29.03 -12.18
N TYR A 364 -23.58 28.49 -11.24
CA TYR A 364 -22.15 28.77 -11.00
C TYR A 364 -21.87 30.21 -10.58
N ARG A 365 -22.86 30.96 -10.11
CA ARG A 365 -22.67 32.31 -9.54
C ARG A 365 -22.31 32.23 -8.06
N PHE A 366 -21.09 32.60 -7.69
CA PHE A 366 -20.60 32.55 -6.31
C PHE A 366 -19.60 33.65 -5.95
N ALA A 367 -18.97 34.33 -6.92
CA ALA A 367 -17.89 35.28 -6.69
C ALA A 367 -18.30 36.41 -5.75
N ASP A 368 -19.44 37.06 -5.98
CA ASP A 368 -19.95 38.12 -5.12
C ASP A 368 -20.17 37.67 -3.68
N ALA A 369 -20.66 36.43 -3.50
CA ALA A 369 -20.86 35.87 -2.17
C ALA A 369 -19.52 35.61 -1.47
N VAL A 370 -18.51 35.09 -2.18
CA VAL A 370 -17.14 34.92 -1.66
C VAL A 370 -16.50 36.26 -1.30
N GLN A 371 -16.64 37.27 -2.16
CA GLN A 371 -16.10 38.61 -1.90
C GLN A 371 -16.72 39.25 -0.67
N ARG A 372 -18.05 39.17 -0.51
CA ARG A 372 -18.74 39.68 0.70
C ARG A 372 -18.37 38.89 1.96
N ALA A 373 -18.18 37.58 1.83
CA ALA A 373 -17.89 36.69 2.94
C ALA A 373 -16.51 36.92 3.57
N CYS A 374 -15.49 37.07 2.73
CA CYS A 374 -14.10 37.07 3.20
C CYS A 374 -13.15 37.98 2.41
N GLY A 375 -13.64 38.82 1.49
CA GLY A 375 -12.79 39.67 0.64
C GLY A 375 -11.98 38.88 -0.39
N GLY A 376 -12.54 37.76 -0.86
CA GLY A 376 -11.92 36.86 -1.83
C GLY A 376 -11.19 35.68 -1.20
N ALA A 377 -11.08 34.58 -1.94
CA ALA A 377 -10.39 33.36 -1.49
C ALA A 377 -8.88 33.41 -1.81
N ASP A 378 -8.03 33.03 -0.86
CA ASP A 378 -6.59 32.88 -1.09
C ASP A 378 -6.31 31.68 -1.99
N VAL A 379 -7.10 30.61 -1.83
CA VAL A 379 -6.98 29.38 -2.62
C VAL A 379 -8.38 28.94 -3.06
N VAL A 380 -8.51 28.59 -4.34
CA VAL A 380 -9.71 27.97 -4.91
C VAL A 380 -9.37 26.56 -5.37
N VAL A 381 -10.09 25.56 -4.87
CA VAL A 381 -10.02 24.18 -5.36
C VAL A 381 -11.24 23.89 -6.22
N ASP A 382 -11.00 23.71 -7.52
CA ASP A 382 -12.03 23.65 -8.55
C ASP A 382 -12.12 22.29 -9.25
N GLY A 383 -13.32 21.71 -9.23
CA GLY A 383 -13.68 20.51 -10.00
C GLY A 383 -14.75 20.76 -11.08
N LEU A 384 -15.19 22.01 -11.25
CA LEU A 384 -16.33 22.39 -12.10
C LEU A 384 -15.89 22.57 -13.55
N GLY A 385 -14.81 23.30 -13.83
CA GLY A 385 -14.30 23.50 -15.19
C GLY A 385 -14.90 24.72 -15.89
N ALA A 386 -15.15 24.61 -17.20
CA ALA A 386 -15.39 25.75 -18.10
C ALA A 386 -16.45 26.75 -17.62
N ALA A 387 -17.59 26.26 -17.10
CA ALA A 387 -18.73 27.11 -16.75
C ALA A 387 -18.47 27.98 -15.51
N ALA A 388 -17.48 27.64 -14.69
CA ALA A 388 -17.13 28.37 -13.47
C ALA A 388 -15.88 29.26 -13.62
N ARG A 389 -15.24 29.29 -14.81
CA ARG A 389 -13.95 29.97 -15.02
C ARG A 389 -13.95 31.43 -14.58
N GLU A 390 -14.88 32.22 -15.10
CA GLU A 390 -14.92 33.66 -14.80
C GLU A 390 -15.23 33.93 -13.33
N GLU A 391 -16.10 33.12 -12.74
CA GLU A 391 -16.47 33.21 -11.32
C GLU A 391 -15.31 32.79 -10.41
N ASN A 392 -14.50 31.79 -10.80
CA ASN A 392 -13.27 31.44 -10.09
C ASN A 392 -12.27 32.60 -10.08
N LEU A 393 -12.01 33.18 -11.25
CA LEU A 393 -11.12 34.33 -11.39
C LEU A 393 -11.63 35.50 -10.54
N ALA A 394 -12.93 35.79 -10.55
CA ALA A 394 -13.53 36.86 -9.76
C ALA A 394 -13.52 36.59 -8.24
N ALA A 395 -13.73 35.33 -7.81
CA ALA A 395 -13.79 34.94 -6.40
C ALA A 395 -12.43 34.99 -5.68
N LEU A 396 -11.31 34.90 -6.41
CA LEU A 396 -9.96 34.94 -5.81
C LEU A 396 -9.66 36.29 -5.14
N ALA A 397 -8.88 36.26 -4.08
CA ALA A 397 -8.22 37.43 -3.52
C ALA A 397 -7.05 37.87 -4.40
N ARG A 398 -6.48 39.04 -4.11
CA ARG A 398 -5.19 39.45 -4.69
C ARG A 398 -4.10 38.46 -4.28
N CYS A 399 -3.27 38.07 -5.24
CA CYS A 399 -2.28 37.00 -5.15
C CYS A 399 -2.86 35.60 -4.90
N GLY A 400 -4.16 35.40 -5.16
CA GLY A 400 -4.81 34.10 -4.96
C GLY A 400 -4.34 33.03 -5.94
N HIS A 401 -4.48 31.77 -5.53
CA HIS A 401 -4.15 30.59 -6.31
C HIS A 401 -5.38 29.79 -6.74
N TRP A 402 -5.52 29.54 -8.04
CA TRP A 402 -6.56 28.67 -8.59
C TRP A 402 -5.99 27.29 -8.90
N ILE A 403 -6.48 26.27 -8.19
CA ILE A 403 -6.16 24.86 -8.43
C ILE A 403 -7.33 24.21 -9.19
N SER A 404 -7.13 23.93 -10.47
CA SER A 404 -8.11 23.23 -11.32
C SER A 404 -7.84 21.73 -11.34
N LEU A 405 -8.65 20.94 -10.64
CA LEU A 405 -8.51 19.48 -10.50
C LEU A 405 -9.44 18.69 -11.41
N GLY A 406 -10.57 19.27 -11.79
CA GLY A 406 -11.62 18.58 -12.54
C GLY A 406 -12.33 19.49 -13.53
N GLN A 407 -13.21 18.87 -14.31
CA GLN A 407 -13.91 19.52 -15.41
C GLN A 407 -15.34 18.96 -15.55
N ALA A 408 -16.09 18.93 -14.44
CA ALA A 408 -17.42 18.32 -14.40
C ALA A 408 -18.42 18.97 -15.37
N SER A 409 -18.31 20.27 -15.64
CA SER A 409 -19.14 21.03 -16.58
C SER A 409 -18.60 21.05 -18.01
N GLY A 410 -17.46 20.42 -18.28
CA GLY A 410 -16.77 20.44 -19.57
C GLY A 410 -15.33 20.94 -19.50
N ALA A 411 -14.55 20.62 -20.53
CA ALA A 411 -13.12 20.89 -20.61
C ALA A 411 -12.81 22.39 -20.45
N LEU A 412 -11.86 22.71 -19.58
CA LEU A 412 -11.46 24.08 -19.34
C LEU A 412 -10.77 24.65 -20.60
N PRO A 413 -11.22 25.81 -21.13
CA PRO A 413 -10.52 26.49 -22.22
C PRO A 413 -9.11 26.96 -21.80
N PRO A 414 -8.23 27.27 -22.77
CA PRO A 414 -6.94 27.90 -22.48
C PRO A 414 -7.09 29.14 -21.58
N ILE A 415 -6.19 29.28 -20.62
CA ILE A 415 -6.13 30.46 -19.75
C ILE A 415 -5.10 31.41 -20.33
N GLU A 416 -5.59 32.51 -20.91
CA GLU A 416 -4.73 33.61 -21.34
C GLU A 416 -4.01 34.24 -20.13
N PRO A 417 -2.69 34.48 -20.20
CA PRO A 417 -1.91 35.06 -19.09
C PRO A 417 -2.50 36.38 -18.55
N ASP A 418 -3.06 37.21 -19.43
CA ASP A 418 -3.65 38.50 -19.07
C ASP A 418 -4.83 38.37 -18.08
N ALA A 419 -5.54 37.24 -18.11
CA ALA A 419 -6.63 36.96 -17.17
C ALA A 419 -6.15 36.88 -15.71
N LEU A 420 -4.86 36.66 -15.48
CA LEU A 420 -4.27 36.55 -14.15
C LEU A 420 -3.68 37.88 -13.64
N LEU A 421 -3.42 38.85 -14.53
CA LEU A 421 -2.69 40.08 -14.21
C LEU A 421 -3.43 40.98 -13.22
N GLY A 422 -4.76 41.11 -13.34
CA GLY A 422 -5.55 42.07 -12.57
C GLY A 422 -5.49 41.87 -11.05
N LYS A 423 -5.14 40.66 -10.59
CA LYS A 423 -4.98 40.32 -9.17
C LYS A 423 -3.66 39.60 -8.88
N SER A 424 -2.70 39.57 -9.81
CA SER A 424 -1.45 38.79 -9.67
C SER A 424 -1.71 37.33 -9.31
N LEU A 425 -2.69 36.72 -9.96
CA LEU A 425 -3.15 35.37 -9.67
C LEU A 425 -2.15 34.32 -10.15
N SER A 426 -2.24 33.13 -9.58
CA SER A 426 -1.53 31.94 -10.05
C SER A 426 -2.50 30.79 -10.33
N PHE A 427 -2.09 29.86 -11.20
CA PHE A 427 -2.92 28.74 -11.65
C PHE A 427 -2.13 27.44 -11.61
N SER A 428 -2.75 26.34 -11.18
CA SER A 428 -2.20 24.98 -11.27
C SER A 428 -3.24 23.97 -11.74
N ARG A 429 -2.76 22.94 -12.44
CA ARG A 429 -3.56 21.79 -12.89
C ARG A 429 -2.84 20.49 -12.52
N PRO A 430 -2.94 20.05 -11.27
CA PRO A 430 -2.14 18.93 -10.76
C PRO A 430 -2.68 17.56 -11.18
N VAL A 431 -1.77 16.58 -11.23
CA VAL A 431 -2.09 15.15 -11.38
C VAL A 431 -1.58 14.43 -10.13
N VAL A 432 -2.45 13.69 -9.44
CA VAL A 432 -2.12 13.07 -8.14
C VAL A 432 -0.85 12.21 -8.17
N PHE A 433 -0.59 11.51 -9.28
CA PHE A 433 0.53 10.57 -9.41
C PHE A 433 1.90 11.25 -9.28
N ASP A 434 2.02 12.53 -9.68
CA ASP A 434 3.26 13.30 -9.53
C ASP A 434 3.58 13.64 -8.06
N TYR A 435 2.54 13.74 -7.23
CA TYR A 435 2.66 14.05 -5.79
C TYR A 435 2.94 12.82 -4.92
N VAL A 436 2.86 11.63 -5.52
CA VAL A 436 3.17 10.32 -4.90
C VAL A 436 4.13 9.50 -5.76
N ALA A 437 4.96 10.15 -6.58
CA ALA A 437 5.83 9.51 -7.57
C ALA A 437 6.92 8.56 -7.00
N THR A 438 7.01 8.43 -5.68
CA THR A 438 7.93 7.51 -5.01
C THR A 438 7.19 6.76 -3.91
N PRO A 439 7.54 5.49 -3.61
CA PRO A 439 6.92 4.70 -2.55
C PRO A 439 6.91 5.42 -1.19
N ALA A 440 8.02 6.11 -0.85
CA ALA A 440 8.13 6.86 0.40
C ALA A 440 7.10 8.00 0.50
N LYS A 441 6.93 8.80 -0.56
CA LYS A 441 5.91 9.86 -0.61
C LYS A 441 4.49 9.31 -0.56
N LEU A 442 4.23 8.19 -1.24
CA LEU A 442 2.93 7.53 -1.19
C LEU A 442 2.61 7.07 0.25
N ALA A 443 3.55 6.37 0.88
CA ALA A 443 3.42 5.90 2.26
C ALA A 443 3.22 7.05 3.24
N GLU A 444 4.05 8.11 3.17
CA GLU A 444 3.95 9.29 4.04
C GLU A 444 2.55 9.93 3.99
N ARG A 445 1.97 10.07 2.79
CA ARG A 445 0.63 10.65 2.62
C ARG A 445 -0.48 9.71 3.08
N ALA A 446 -0.34 8.41 2.81
CA ALA A 446 -1.27 7.41 3.30
C ALA A 446 -1.27 7.39 4.83
N ASP A 447 -0.11 7.43 5.48
CA ASP A 447 0.02 7.49 6.94
C ASP A 447 -0.65 8.74 7.51
N ARG A 448 -0.47 9.92 6.88
CA ARG A 448 -1.18 11.14 7.29
C ARG A 448 -2.71 11.01 7.16
N LEU A 449 -3.18 10.38 6.08
CA LEU A 449 -4.61 10.14 5.87
C LEU A 449 -5.18 9.23 6.96
N TRP A 450 -4.49 8.12 7.25
CA TRP A 450 -4.92 7.17 8.27
C TRP A 450 -4.86 7.76 9.67
N ALA A 451 -3.83 8.56 9.99
CA ALA A 451 -3.75 9.30 11.24
C ALA A 451 -4.92 10.31 11.36
N ALA A 452 -5.21 11.07 10.30
CA ALA A 452 -6.34 12.00 10.29
C ALA A 452 -7.70 11.30 10.47
N LEU A 453 -7.84 10.07 9.95
CA LEU A 453 -9.02 9.22 10.17
C LEU A 453 -9.10 8.73 11.62
N ALA A 454 -8.00 8.21 12.16
CA ALA A 454 -7.92 7.69 13.53
C ALA A 454 -8.17 8.78 14.59
N GLU A 455 -7.68 10.00 14.37
CA GLU A 455 -7.93 11.15 15.23
C GLU A 455 -9.33 11.76 15.08
N GLY A 456 -10.12 11.28 14.11
CA GLY A 456 -11.47 11.80 13.83
C GLY A 456 -11.50 13.16 13.15
N THR A 457 -10.35 13.66 12.66
CA THR A 457 -10.29 14.87 11.81
C THR A 457 -11.04 14.61 10.51
N ILE A 458 -10.76 13.48 9.87
CA ILE A 458 -11.53 12.93 8.76
C ILE A 458 -12.46 11.87 9.32
N ARG A 459 -13.70 11.83 8.83
CA ARG A 459 -14.67 10.80 9.17
C ARG A 459 -14.84 9.86 7.98
N VAL A 460 -15.19 8.61 8.27
CA VAL A 460 -15.61 7.67 7.22
C VAL A 460 -16.85 8.25 6.53
N PRO A 461 -16.81 8.52 5.21
CA PRO A 461 -17.96 9.03 4.50
C PRO A 461 -19.02 7.93 4.40
N PRO A 462 -20.30 8.27 4.19
CA PRO A 462 -21.28 7.28 3.75
C PRO A 462 -20.77 6.56 2.50
N ILE A 463 -20.72 5.22 2.54
CA ILE A 463 -20.26 4.36 1.45
C ILE A 463 -21.47 3.68 0.82
N GLU A 464 -21.78 4.05 -0.42
CA GLU A 464 -22.77 3.36 -1.25
C GLU A 464 -22.05 2.25 -2.04
N ARG A 465 -22.59 1.03 -2.01
CA ARG A 465 -21.95 -0.18 -2.55
C ARG A 465 -22.70 -0.67 -3.78
N PHE A 466 -21.94 -1.03 -4.80
CA PHE A 466 -22.43 -1.73 -5.99
C PHE A 466 -21.59 -2.98 -6.20
N SER A 467 -22.16 -4.05 -6.75
CA SER A 467 -21.32 -5.15 -7.23
C SER A 467 -20.46 -4.66 -8.40
N LEU A 468 -19.32 -5.31 -8.63
CA LEU A 468 -18.47 -5.04 -9.79
C LEU A 468 -19.27 -5.06 -11.10
N ASP A 469 -20.14 -6.06 -11.29
CA ASP A 469 -21.00 -6.19 -12.47
C ASP A 469 -22.00 -5.04 -12.63
N ALA A 470 -22.33 -4.31 -11.55
CA ALA A 470 -23.19 -3.14 -11.58
C ALA A 470 -22.43 -1.81 -11.80
N ALA A 471 -21.19 -1.85 -12.28
CA ALA A 471 -20.36 -0.66 -12.52
C ALA A 471 -21.05 0.40 -13.40
N ALA A 472 -21.81 0.00 -14.42
CA ALA A 472 -22.61 0.92 -15.25
C ALA A 472 -23.63 1.73 -14.40
N GLN A 473 -24.33 1.06 -13.49
CA GLN A 473 -25.29 1.71 -12.58
C GLN A 473 -24.56 2.64 -11.61
N ALA A 474 -23.43 2.20 -11.06
CA ALA A 474 -22.62 3.01 -10.16
C ALA A 474 -22.08 4.28 -10.84
N HIS A 475 -21.68 4.18 -12.11
CA HIS A 475 -21.30 5.33 -12.94
C HIS A 475 -22.47 6.29 -13.17
N GLY A 476 -23.64 5.79 -13.55
CA GLY A 476 -24.85 6.61 -13.67
C GLY A 476 -25.20 7.33 -12.37
N ARG A 477 -25.05 6.63 -11.23
CA ARG A 477 -25.23 7.20 -9.88
C ARG A 477 -24.21 8.29 -9.55
N LEU A 478 -22.96 8.13 -9.99
CA LEU A 478 -21.93 9.16 -9.82
C LEU A 478 -22.23 10.40 -10.67
N GLU A 479 -22.68 10.22 -11.90
CA GLU A 479 -22.93 11.28 -12.88
C GLU A 479 -24.22 12.07 -12.60
N SER A 480 -25.22 11.50 -11.92
CA SER A 480 -26.47 12.21 -11.58
C SER A 480 -26.27 13.41 -10.66
N ARG A 481 -25.12 13.48 -9.97
CA ARG A 481 -24.79 14.50 -8.97
C ARG A 481 -25.79 14.58 -7.81
N GLU A 482 -26.66 13.60 -7.61
CA GLU A 482 -27.62 13.60 -6.50
C GLU A 482 -27.03 13.07 -5.19
N ARG A 483 -25.96 12.28 -5.28
CA ARG A 483 -25.38 11.61 -4.12
C ARG A 483 -24.55 12.54 -3.22
N THR A 484 -24.29 12.02 -2.03
CA THR A 484 -23.27 12.47 -1.08
C THR A 484 -22.36 11.30 -0.71
N GLY A 485 -21.09 11.55 -0.40
CA GLY A 485 -20.17 10.51 0.07
C GLY A 485 -19.43 9.74 -1.03
N ALA A 486 -19.02 8.51 -0.70
CA ALA A 486 -18.16 7.64 -1.52
C ALA A 486 -18.93 6.45 -2.12
N LEU A 487 -18.46 5.97 -3.28
CA LEU A 487 -19.04 4.84 -4.00
C LEU A 487 -17.91 3.82 -4.14
N VAL A 488 -18.21 2.57 -3.88
CA VAL A 488 -17.26 1.48 -4.06
C VAL A 488 -17.92 0.36 -4.86
N LEU A 489 -17.13 -0.29 -5.70
CA LEU A 489 -17.51 -1.55 -6.32
C LEU A 489 -16.96 -2.70 -5.46
N VAL A 490 -17.81 -3.67 -5.13
CA VAL A 490 -17.44 -4.88 -4.38
C VAL A 490 -17.22 -6.01 -5.37
N ALA A 491 -16.05 -6.64 -5.29
CA ALA A 491 -15.54 -7.55 -6.32
C ALA A 491 -15.78 -9.03 -6.05
#